data_AF-A0A3P8K4F9-F1
#
_entry.id   AF-A0A3P8K4F9-F1
#
_cell.length_a   1.000
_cell.length_b   1.000
_cell.length_c   1.000
_cell.angle_alpha   90.00
_cell.angle_beta   90.00
_cell.angle_gamma   90.00
#
_symmetry.space_group_name_H-M   'P 1'
#
loop_
_entity.id
_entity.type
_entity.pdbx_description
1 polymer ?
#
loop_
_entity_poly.entity_id
_entity_poly.type
_entity_poly.pdbx_seq_one_letter_code
_entity_poly.pdbx_strand_id
1 'polypeptide(L)'
;MPLDAIKRQLDGMAAAKLNVFHWHLTDDQGWRFASTRYPKLQQQASDGLFYTQAQMKEIVRYATDRGIRVVPEIDMPGHASAIAVAYPELMSAPGPYQMERHWGVLKPVLDPTKEATLRLCRGDDRRAGGDLPRLLSAYWRG
;
A
#
# COMPACT_ATOMS: atom_id res chain seq x y z
N MET A 1 0.63 -12.48 -1.30
CA MET A 1 0.21 -13.49 -2.28
C MET A 1 1.21 -13.48 -3.42
N PRO A 2 1.78 -14.61 -3.87
CA PRO A 2 2.72 -14.60 -5.01
C PRO A 2 2.05 -14.10 -6.30
N LEU A 3 2.83 -13.58 -7.25
CA LEU A 3 2.32 -13.01 -8.50
C LEU A 3 1.46 -14.00 -9.29
N ASP A 4 1.87 -15.26 -9.38
CA ASP A 4 1.13 -16.27 -10.16
C ASP A 4 -0.24 -16.57 -9.55
N ALA A 5 -0.38 -16.46 -8.23
CA ALA A 5 -1.68 -16.58 -7.58
C ALA A 5 -2.59 -15.37 -7.87
N ILE A 6 -2.03 -14.16 -7.98
CA ILE A 6 -2.78 -12.97 -8.42
C ILE A 6 -3.25 -13.16 -9.88
N LYS A 7 -2.35 -13.59 -10.78
CA LYS A 7 -2.68 -13.85 -12.19
C LYS A 7 -3.80 -14.87 -12.35
N ARG A 8 -3.71 -15.99 -11.61
CA ARG A 8 -4.76 -17.01 -11.60
C ARG A 8 -6.12 -16.46 -11.13
N GLN A 9 -6.11 -15.55 -10.15
CA GLN A 9 -7.34 -14.90 -9.70
C GLN A 9 -7.92 -13.97 -10.78
N LEU A 10 -7.06 -13.21 -11.47
CA LEU A 10 -7.46 -12.36 -12.59
C LEU A 10 -8.02 -13.16 -13.77
N ASP A 11 -7.45 -14.33 -14.08
CA ASP A 11 -8.02 -15.25 -15.06
C ASP A 11 -9.43 -15.71 -14.65
N GLY A 12 -9.61 -16.11 -13.39
CA GLY A 12 -10.91 -16.48 -12.85
C GLY A 12 -11.93 -15.35 -12.89
N MET A 13 -11.51 -14.13 -12.55
CA MET A 13 -12.34 -12.92 -12.64
C MET A 13 -12.79 -12.65 -14.08
N ALA A 14 -11.87 -12.74 -15.05
CA ALA A 14 -12.17 -12.55 -16.46
C ALA A 14 -13.19 -13.58 -16.97
N ALA A 15 -13.00 -14.86 -16.62
CA ALA A 15 -13.94 -15.93 -16.96
C ALA A 15 -15.34 -15.68 -16.36
N ALA A 16 -15.40 -15.11 -15.15
CA ALA A 16 -16.63 -14.74 -14.46
C ALA A 16 -17.21 -13.37 -14.86
N LYS A 17 -16.62 -12.66 -15.83
CA LYS A 17 -16.99 -11.29 -16.25
C LYS A 17 -16.91 -10.23 -15.13
N LEU A 18 -16.08 -10.46 -14.12
CA LEU A 18 -15.72 -9.45 -13.13
C LEU A 18 -14.66 -8.51 -13.72
N ASN A 19 -14.78 -7.22 -13.48
CA ASN A 19 -13.96 -6.19 -14.14
C ASN A 19 -13.26 -5.22 -13.17
N VAL A 20 -13.30 -5.48 -11.86
CA VAL A 20 -12.61 -4.67 -10.84
C VAL A 20 -11.84 -5.56 -9.90
N PHE A 21 -10.52 -5.39 -9.86
CA PHE A 21 -9.64 -5.99 -8.87
C PHE A 21 -9.29 -4.95 -7.81
N HIS A 22 -9.97 -4.99 -6.67
CA HIS A 22 -9.62 -4.18 -5.51
C HIS A 22 -8.42 -4.81 -4.81
N TRP A 23 -7.31 -4.07 -4.74
CA TRP A 23 -6.04 -4.57 -4.26
C TRP A 23 -5.68 -3.90 -2.94
N HIS A 24 -6.10 -4.54 -1.86
CA HIS A 24 -5.72 -4.19 -0.49
C HIS A 24 -4.23 -4.47 -0.27
N LEU A 25 -3.41 -3.42 -0.19
CA LEU A 25 -1.94 -3.50 -0.19
C LEU A 25 -1.30 -3.21 1.16
N THR A 26 -2.06 -2.65 2.10
CA THR A 26 -1.52 -2.18 3.38
C THR A 26 -2.52 -2.46 4.48
N ASP A 27 -2.05 -3.09 5.54
CA ASP A 27 -2.83 -3.35 6.75
C ASP A 27 -1.86 -3.29 7.94
N ASP A 28 -2.39 -3.45 9.14
CA ASP A 28 -1.65 -3.59 10.38
C ASP A 28 -0.56 -4.69 10.30
N GLN A 29 -0.88 -5.81 9.63
CA GLN A 29 0.00 -6.98 9.49
C GLN A 29 1.10 -6.79 8.43
N GLY A 30 1.08 -5.69 7.67
CA GLY A 30 2.22 -5.34 6.83
C GLY A 30 1.93 -4.50 5.59
N TRP A 31 3.03 -3.98 5.06
CA TRP A 31 3.11 -3.11 3.90
C TRP A 31 3.61 -3.88 2.67
N ARG A 32 2.80 -3.95 1.60
CA ARG A 32 3.03 -4.92 0.51
C ARG A 32 3.57 -4.34 -0.79
N PHE A 33 4.04 -3.10 -0.83
CA PHE A 33 4.67 -2.57 -2.05
C PHE A 33 5.91 -1.73 -1.78
N ALA A 34 6.89 -1.79 -2.69
CA ALA A 34 8.09 -0.99 -2.58
C ALA A 34 7.76 0.49 -2.83
N SER A 35 8.03 1.37 -1.87
CA SER A 35 7.99 2.83 -2.07
C SER A 35 9.41 3.35 -2.23
N THR A 36 9.67 4.12 -3.29
CA THR A 36 10.96 4.84 -3.45
C THR A 36 11.08 5.99 -2.46
N ARG A 37 9.93 6.55 -2.05
CA ARG A 37 9.87 7.75 -1.22
C ARG A 37 9.81 7.45 0.27
N TYR A 38 9.17 6.34 0.63
CA TYR A 38 9.05 5.88 2.01
C TYR A 38 9.64 4.47 2.14
N PRO A 39 10.95 4.28 1.86
CA PRO A 39 11.54 2.95 1.77
C PRO A 39 11.51 2.17 3.09
N LYS A 40 11.44 2.87 4.22
CA LYS A 40 11.32 2.25 5.55
C LYS A 40 10.07 1.37 5.67
N LEU A 41 8.98 1.69 4.97
CA LEU A 41 7.73 0.92 5.01
C LEU A 41 7.97 -0.52 4.56
N GLN A 42 8.53 -0.71 3.36
CA GLN A 42 8.84 -2.07 2.93
C GLN A 42 10.06 -2.66 3.64
N GLN A 43 11.04 -1.85 4.06
CA GLN A 43 12.24 -2.38 4.73
C GLN A 43 11.97 -2.93 6.13
N GLN A 44 11.05 -2.31 6.87
CA GLN A 44 10.81 -2.61 8.28
C GLN A 44 9.44 -3.27 8.52
N ALA A 45 8.45 -3.03 7.67
CA ALA A 45 7.08 -3.45 7.90
C ALA A 45 6.51 -4.40 6.84
N SER A 46 7.34 -5.17 6.14
CA SER A 46 6.89 -6.14 5.12
C SER A 46 7.30 -7.59 5.36
N ASP A 47 8.19 -7.85 6.33
CA ASP A 47 8.88 -9.15 6.49
C ASP A 47 9.67 -9.59 5.23
N GLY A 48 10.08 -8.64 4.39
CA GLY A 48 10.67 -8.92 3.09
C GLY A 48 9.65 -9.36 2.02
N LEU A 49 8.36 -9.35 2.34
CA LEU A 49 7.26 -9.77 1.47
C LEU A 49 6.51 -8.54 0.93
N PHE A 50 6.98 -8.03 -0.20
CA PHE A 50 6.38 -6.89 -0.91
C PHE A 50 6.52 -7.04 -2.43
N TYR A 51 5.66 -6.34 -3.18
CA TYR A 51 5.75 -6.23 -4.62
C TYR A 51 6.67 -5.06 -5.03
N THR A 52 7.57 -5.30 -5.96
CA THR A 52 8.34 -4.23 -6.60
C THR A 52 7.46 -3.42 -7.56
N GLN A 53 7.93 -2.24 -7.99
CA GLN A 53 7.19 -1.44 -8.97
C GLN A 53 7.01 -2.18 -10.30
N ALA A 54 8.02 -2.94 -10.73
CA ALA A 54 7.95 -3.74 -11.96
C ALA A 54 6.88 -4.83 -11.85
N GLN A 55 6.84 -5.54 -10.72
CA GLN A 55 5.83 -6.58 -10.47
C GLN A 55 4.41 -6.01 -10.41
N MET A 56 4.23 -4.87 -9.76
CA MET A 56 2.92 -4.21 -9.73
C MET A 56 2.50 -3.81 -11.14
N LYS A 57 3.36 -3.14 -11.93
CA LYS A 57 3.12 -2.79 -13.34
C LYS A 57 2.76 -4.00 -14.21
N GLU A 58 3.43 -5.12 -13.96
CA GLU A 58 3.11 -6.39 -14.63
C GLU A 58 1.68 -6.85 -14.33
N ILE A 59 1.26 -6.82 -13.06
CA ILE A 59 -0.12 -7.15 -12.66
C ILE A 59 -1.13 -6.18 -13.28
N VAL A 60 -0.82 -4.88 -13.28
CA VAL A 60 -1.66 -3.86 -13.95
C VAL A 60 -1.90 -4.24 -15.39
N ARG A 61 -0.83 -4.46 -16.16
CA ARG A 61 -0.91 -4.81 -17.57
C ARG A 61 -1.70 -6.10 -17.76
N TYR A 62 -1.40 -7.12 -16.98
CA TYR A 62 -2.05 -8.43 -17.07
C TYR A 62 -3.57 -8.36 -16.82
N ALA A 63 -3.99 -7.51 -15.86
CA ALA A 63 -5.39 -7.23 -15.57
C ALA A 63 -6.05 -6.42 -16.71
N THR A 64 -5.37 -5.40 -17.23
CA THR A 64 -5.85 -4.57 -18.36
C THR A 64 -6.09 -5.41 -19.61
N ASP A 65 -5.19 -6.34 -19.94
CA ASP A 65 -5.32 -7.26 -21.08
C ASP A 65 -6.59 -8.15 -20.98
N ARG A 66 -7.20 -8.22 -19.79
CA ARG A 66 -8.43 -8.98 -19.48
C ARG A 66 -9.65 -8.08 -19.24
N GLY A 67 -9.53 -6.78 -19.47
CA GLY A 67 -10.61 -5.82 -19.21
C GLY A 67 -10.89 -5.61 -17.71
N ILE A 68 -9.92 -5.89 -16.84
CA ILE A 68 -10.03 -5.73 -15.39
C ILE A 68 -9.31 -4.46 -14.96
N ARG A 69 -10.05 -3.53 -14.36
CA ARG A 69 -9.49 -2.33 -13.72
C ARG A 69 -8.96 -2.68 -12.33
N VAL A 70 -7.70 -2.35 -12.07
CA VAL A 70 -7.12 -2.50 -10.73
C VAL A 70 -7.34 -1.23 -9.93
N VAL A 71 -7.81 -1.37 -8.69
CA VAL A 71 -8.01 -0.28 -7.73
C VAL A 71 -7.12 -0.60 -6.53
N PRO A 72 -5.97 0.07 -6.35
CA PRO A 72 -5.14 -0.12 -5.18
C PRO A 72 -5.73 0.57 -3.96
N GLU A 73 -5.47 0.02 -2.79
CA GLU A 73 -5.83 0.61 -1.51
C GLU A 73 -4.61 0.79 -0.62
N ILE A 74 -4.53 1.96 -0.01
CA ILE A 74 -3.67 2.26 1.14
C ILE A 74 -4.63 2.67 2.25
N ASP A 75 -4.77 1.82 3.26
CA ASP A 75 -5.72 2.05 4.35
C ASP A 75 -5.19 3.13 5.32
N MET A 76 -6.07 4.06 5.67
CA MET A 76 -5.81 5.18 6.57
C MET A 76 -7.14 5.80 7.03
N PRO A 77 -7.21 6.39 8.24
CA PRO A 77 -6.12 6.58 9.23
C PRO A 77 -5.89 5.39 10.17
N GLY A 78 -6.77 4.38 10.13
CA GLY A 78 -6.62 3.10 10.85
C GLY A 78 -5.73 2.12 10.08
N HIS A 79 -5.73 0.86 10.51
CA HIS A 79 -4.92 -0.20 9.89
C HIS A 79 -3.43 0.20 9.72
N ALA A 80 -2.93 0.95 10.69
CA ALA A 80 -1.70 1.72 10.56
C ALA A 80 -0.53 1.11 11.34
N SER A 81 -0.66 -0.08 11.93
CA SER A 81 0.43 -0.68 12.73
C SER A 81 1.71 -0.88 11.92
N ALA A 82 1.62 -1.29 10.65
CA ALA A 82 2.76 -1.37 9.76
C ALA A 82 3.42 0.00 9.50
N ILE A 83 2.62 1.07 9.40
CA ILE A 83 3.13 2.44 9.29
C ILE A 83 3.80 2.87 10.60
N ALA A 84 3.20 2.51 11.74
CA ALA A 84 3.71 2.81 13.09
C ALA A 84 5.08 2.19 13.37
N VAL A 85 5.33 0.98 12.85
CA VAL A 85 6.65 0.33 12.92
C VAL A 85 7.71 1.14 12.18
N ALA A 86 7.40 1.64 10.99
CA ALA A 86 8.37 2.36 10.15
C ALA A 86 8.52 3.85 10.53
N TYR A 87 7.44 4.46 11.01
CA TYR A 87 7.29 5.89 11.29
C TYR A 87 6.45 6.12 12.57
N PRO A 88 6.97 5.75 13.75
CA PRO A 88 6.26 5.88 15.03
C PRO A 88 5.86 7.33 15.35
N GLU A 89 6.60 8.30 14.83
CA GLU A 89 6.36 9.73 15.01
C GLU A 89 5.04 10.21 14.39
N LEU A 90 4.44 9.45 13.46
CA LEU A 90 3.19 9.80 12.80
C LEU A 90 1.93 9.36 13.56
N MET A 91 2.10 8.57 14.63
CA MET A 91 0.97 7.97 15.35
C MET A 91 0.35 8.91 16.38
N SER A 92 -0.93 8.68 16.69
CA SER A 92 -1.68 9.44 17.71
C SER A 92 -1.30 9.08 19.14
N ALA A 93 -0.82 7.85 19.36
CA ALA A 93 -0.37 7.36 20.65
C ALA A 93 1.17 7.23 20.70
N PRO A 94 1.80 7.25 21.89
CA PRO A 94 3.19 6.87 22.02
C PRO A 94 3.38 5.36 21.76
N GLY A 95 4.54 4.99 21.21
CA GLY A 95 4.96 3.60 21.05
C GLY A 95 5.44 2.94 22.36
N PRO A 96 6.18 1.82 22.29
CA PRO A 96 6.78 1.23 21.09
C PRO A 96 5.75 0.50 20.19
N TYR A 97 6.05 0.44 18.89
CA TYR A 97 5.26 -0.30 17.91
C TYR A 97 6.04 -1.51 17.40
N GLN A 98 5.33 -2.62 17.21
CA GLN A 98 5.87 -3.87 16.69
C GLN A 98 4.97 -4.36 15.55
N MET A 99 5.51 -5.24 14.71
CA MET A 99 4.72 -5.89 13.67
C MET A 99 3.55 -6.65 14.29
N GLU A 100 2.33 -6.38 13.84
CA GLU A 100 1.17 -7.15 14.28
C GLU A 100 1.22 -8.57 13.70
N ARG A 101 0.93 -9.55 14.54
CA ARG A 101 0.86 -10.98 14.19
C ARG A 101 -0.51 -11.60 14.45
N HIS A 102 -1.43 -10.87 15.07
CA HIS A 102 -2.79 -11.28 15.33
C HIS A 102 -3.77 -10.58 14.39
N TRP A 103 -5.02 -11.06 14.41
CA TRP A 103 -6.12 -10.44 13.70
C TRP A 103 -6.97 -9.62 14.65
N GLY A 104 -7.61 -8.56 14.16
CA GLY A 104 -8.54 -7.76 14.94
C GLY A 104 -8.61 -6.32 14.47
N VAL A 105 -9.23 -5.48 15.30
CA VAL A 105 -9.20 -4.02 15.16
C VAL A 105 -8.16 -3.49 16.14
N LEU A 106 -7.13 -2.84 15.62
CA LEU A 106 -5.97 -2.44 16.41
C LEU A 106 -5.97 -0.95 16.73
N LYS A 107 -5.17 -0.60 17.73
CA LYS A 107 -5.08 0.75 18.29
C LYS A 107 -4.24 1.74 17.49
N PRO A 108 -3.14 1.35 16.80
CA PRO A 108 -2.33 2.31 16.07
C PRO A 108 -3.13 3.00 14.97
N VAL A 109 -3.24 4.33 15.10
CA VAL A 109 -3.92 5.21 14.15
C VAL A 109 -3.05 6.44 13.90
N LEU A 110 -3.04 6.88 12.64
CA LEU A 110 -2.33 8.08 12.21
C LEU A 110 -2.87 9.33 12.92
N ASP A 111 -1.98 10.24 13.31
CA ASP A 111 -2.35 11.49 13.97
C ASP A 111 -2.66 12.58 12.92
N PRO A 112 -3.94 12.96 12.73
CA PRO A 112 -4.32 13.93 11.73
C PRO A 112 -3.91 15.37 12.08
N THR A 113 -3.52 15.63 13.34
CA THR A 113 -3.06 16.96 13.76
C THR A 113 -1.63 17.27 13.30
N LYS A 114 -0.89 16.24 12.89
CA LYS A 114 0.48 16.36 12.40
C LYS A 114 0.51 16.62 10.89
N GLU A 115 1.11 17.74 10.51
CA GLU A 115 1.37 18.08 9.11
C GLU A 115 2.19 16.99 8.39
N ALA A 116 3.09 16.29 9.10
CA ALA A 116 3.85 15.17 8.55
C ALA A 116 2.95 13.99 8.14
N THR A 117 1.89 13.71 8.92
CA THR A 117 0.88 12.70 8.59
C THR A 117 0.13 13.09 7.34
N LEU A 118 -0.34 14.35 7.25
CA LEU A 118 -1.05 14.85 6.07
C LEU A 118 -0.17 14.76 4.80
N ARG A 119 1.13 15.02 4.92
CA ARG A 119 2.09 14.86 3.82
C ARG A 119 2.22 13.41 3.35
N LEU A 120 2.24 12.44 4.27
CA LEU A 120 2.21 11.02 3.93
C LEU A 120 0.93 10.67 3.15
N CYS A 121 -0.24 11.06 3.69
CA CYS A 121 -1.55 10.77 3.07
C CYS A 121 -1.70 11.43 1.69
N ARG A 122 -1.22 12.66 1.54
CA ARG A 122 -1.21 13.38 0.26
C ARG A 122 -0.10 12.92 -0.67
N GLY A 123 0.78 12.03 -0.23
CA GLY A 123 1.97 11.68 -0.99
C GLY A 123 2.78 12.91 -1.43
N ASP A 124 2.84 13.96 -0.61
CA ASP A 124 3.46 15.26 -0.91
C ASP A 124 4.72 15.47 -0.05
N ASP A 125 5.85 15.81 -0.68
CA ASP A 125 7.12 16.13 -0.04
C ASP A 125 7.65 17.35 -0.76
N ARG A 126 7.67 18.48 -0.06
CA ARG A 126 8.12 19.76 -0.62
C ARG A 126 9.60 19.76 -1.04
N ARG A 127 10.37 18.68 -0.80
CA ARG A 127 11.71 18.51 -1.41
C ARG A 127 11.65 18.17 -2.90
N ALA A 128 10.50 17.78 -3.43
CA ALA A 128 10.27 17.57 -4.86
C ALA A 128 8.94 18.23 -5.22
N GLY A 129 8.98 19.49 -5.67
CA GLY A 129 7.78 20.24 -6.05
C GLY A 129 6.91 19.45 -7.04
N GLY A 130 5.67 19.14 -6.63
CA GLY A 130 4.68 18.52 -7.51
C GLY A 130 3.48 17.95 -6.76
N ASP A 131 2.29 18.49 -7.08
CA ASP A 131 0.98 18.08 -6.56
C ASP A 131 0.59 16.60 -6.81
N LEU A 132 -0.30 16.12 -5.94
CA LEU A 132 -0.84 14.77 -5.70
C LEU A 132 -1.57 14.13 -6.90
N PRO A 133 -0.90 13.29 -7.71
CA PRO A 133 -1.32 11.88 -7.72
C PRO A 133 -0.14 10.90 -7.88
N ARG A 134 1.05 11.18 -7.37
CA ARG A 134 2.30 10.52 -7.84
C ARG A 134 2.76 9.26 -7.11
N LEU A 135 2.21 8.90 -5.94
CA LEU A 135 2.63 7.65 -5.27
C LEU A 135 2.10 6.40 -5.99
N LEU A 136 0.86 6.42 -6.47
CA LEU A 136 0.27 5.31 -7.22
C LEU A 136 0.36 5.52 -8.74
N SER A 137 0.24 6.75 -9.26
CA SER A 137 0.29 6.95 -10.73
C SER A 137 1.62 6.55 -11.38
N ALA A 138 2.71 6.48 -10.63
CA ALA A 138 3.98 5.94 -11.10
C ALA A 138 3.89 4.45 -11.50
N TYR A 139 2.88 3.74 -10.99
CA TYR A 139 2.60 2.32 -11.24
C TYR A 139 1.50 2.10 -12.29
N TRP A 140 0.69 3.12 -12.60
CA TRP A 140 -0.47 3.04 -13.51
C TRP A 140 -0.26 3.69 -14.87
N ARG A 141 0.75 4.56 -15.02
CA ARG A 141 1.14 5.12 -16.31
C ARG A 141 2.22 4.24 -16.95
N GLY A 142 1.80 3.40 -17.88
CA GLY A 142 2.61 2.63 -18.82
C GLY A 142 1.96 2.73 -20.19
#